data_AF-A0A3D1PII8-F1
#
_entry.id   AF-A0A3D1PII8-F1
#
_cell.length_a   1.000
_cell.length_b   1.000
_cell.length_c   1.000
_cell.angle_alpha   90.00
_cell.angle_beta   90.00
_cell.angle_gamma   90.00
#
_symmetry.space_group_name_H-M   'P 1'
#
loop_
_entity.id
_entity.type
_entity.pdbx_description
1 polymer ?
#
loop_
_entity_poly.entity_id
_entity_poly.type
_entity_poly.pdbx_seq_one_letter_code
_entity_poly.pdbx_strand_id
1 'polypeptide(L)' 'QEDSQIISEEAIERLGRELQDPEGFEIYGEVQTWLAAELGIKASDKVVHSTVR' A
#
# COMPACT_ATOMS: atom_id res chain seq x y z
N GLN A 1 -20.50 8.40 8.47
CA GLN A 1 -19.25 7.87 9.03
C GLN A 1 -18.70 6.94 7.98
N GLU A 2 -17.77 7.44 7.18
CA GLU A 2 -17.02 6.66 6.20
C GLU A 2 -15.59 6.65 6.70
N ASP A 3 -15.27 5.64 7.50
CA ASP A 3 -13.89 5.29 7.82
C ASP A 3 -13.22 4.70 6.57
N SER A 4 -13.11 5.52 5.51
CA SER A 4 -12.09 5.28 4.49
C SER A 4 -10.78 5.43 5.22
N GLN A 5 -10.09 4.31 5.47
CA GLN A 5 -8.71 4.36 5.92
C GLN A 5 -7.92 5.17 4.88
N ILE A 6 -7.69 6.43 5.20
CA ILE A 6 -6.88 7.34 4.40
C ILE A 6 -5.45 6.83 4.56
N ILE A 7 -4.95 6.06 3.59
CA ILE A 7 -3.50 5.99 3.46
C ILE A 7 -3.03 7.38 3.06
N SER A 8 -2.09 7.92 3.83
CA SER A 8 -1.51 9.23 3.53
C SER A 8 -0.99 9.25 2.10
N GLU A 9 -1.06 10.40 1.44
CA GLU A 9 -0.58 10.57 0.07
C GLU A 9 0.89 10.14 -0.06
N GLU A 10 1.72 10.42 0.96
CA GLU A 10 3.11 9.94 1.06
C GLU A 10 3.23 8.41 1.00
N ALA A 11 2.30 7.68 1.62
CA ALA A 11 2.28 6.22 1.59
C ALA A 11 1.96 5.69 0.18
N ILE A 12 1.02 6.34 -0.53
CA ILE A 12 0.70 6.02 -1.93
C ILE A 12 1.92 6.28 -2.82
N GLU A 13 2.58 7.43 -2.66
CA GLU A 13 3.73 7.79 -3.47
C GLU A 13 4.92 6.85 -3.26
N ARG A 14 5.22 6.49 -2.01
CA ARG A 14 6.26 5.49 -1.73
C ARG A 14 5.89 4.12 -2.27
N LEU A 15 4.66 3.68 -2.02
CA LEU A 15 4.20 2.38 -2.50
C LEU A 15 4.23 2.31 -4.04
N GLY A 16 3.85 3.39 -4.72
CA GLY A 16 3.91 3.49 -6.18
C GLY A 16 5.33 3.39 -6.72
N ARG A 17 6.34 3.90 -6.00
CA ARG A 17 7.76 3.73 -6.40
C ARG A 17 8.22 2.28 -6.24
N GLU A 18 7.88 1.65 -5.12
CA GLU A 18 8.22 0.25 -4.87
C GLU A 18 7.51 -0.70 -5.85
N LEU A 19 6.26 -0.39 -6.25
CA LEU A 19 5.51 -1.12 -7.28
C LEU A 19 6.04 -0.92 -8.70
N GLN A 20 6.74 0.18 -8.96
CA GLN A 20 7.42 0.39 -10.24
C GLN A 20 8.70 -0.43 -10.37
N ASP A 21 9.20 -0.96 -9.26
CA ASP A 21 10.37 -1.82 -9.27
C ASP A 21 9.97 -3.24 -9.73
N PRO A 22 10.65 -3.80 -10.75
CA PRO A 22 10.32 -5.12 -11.28
C PRO A 22 10.62 -6.26 -10.29
N GLU A 23 11.42 -6.00 -9.25
CA GLU A 23 11.65 -6.90 -8.10
C GLU A 23 10.81 -6.50 -6.87
N GLY A 24 9.85 -5.59 -7.04
CA GLY A 24 8.97 -5.12 -5.98
C GLY A 24 7.96 -6.18 -5.53
N PHE A 25 6.77 -5.74 -5.12
CA PHE A 25 5.77 -6.64 -4.54
C PHE A 25 5.22 -7.65 -5.56
N GLU A 26 5.54 -8.93 -5.39
CA GLU A 26 4.95 -10.01 -6.18
C GLU A 26 3.49 -10.29 -5.78
N ILE A 27 3.16 -10.05 -4.50
CA ILE A 27 1.83 -10.34 -3.94
C ILE A 27 1.30 -9.21 -3.06
N TYR A 28 -0.03 -9.04 -3.09
CA TYR A 28 -0.76 -8.05 -2.28
C TYR A 28 -0.51 -8.17 -0.76
N GLY A 29 -0.18 -9.37 -0.29
CA GLY A 29 0.16 -9.62 1.11
C GLY A 29 1.48 -8.96 1.55
N GLU A 30 2.46 -8.85 0.65
CA GLU A 30 3.71 -8.16 0.93
C GLU A 30 3.48 -6.65 1.01
N VAL A 31 2.62 -6.10 0.15
CA VAL A 31 2.22 -4.68 0.21
C VAL A 31 1.63 -4.32 1.58
N GLN A 32 0.69 -5.14 2.09
CA GLN A 32 0.10 -4.90 3.42
C GLN A 32 1.14 -5.00 4.53
N THR A 33 2.04 -5.98 4.43
CA THR A 33 3.10 -6.21 5.43
C THR A 33 4.10 -5.05 5.43
N TRP A 34 4.48 -4.56 4.26
CA TRP A 34 5.39 -3.44 4.08
C TRP A 34 4.77 -2.13 4.57
N LEU A 35 3.51 -1.83 4.20
CA LEU A 35 2.79 -0.65 4.69
C LEU A 35 2.68 -0.66 6.22
N ALA A 36 2.45 -1.83 6.81
CA ALA A 36 2.41 -1.98 8.26
C ALA A 36 3.79 -1.85 8.92
N ALA A 37 4.86 -2.33 8.28
CA ALA A 37 6.22 -2.30 8.82
C ALA A 37 6.90 -0.93 8.67
N GLU A 38 6.86 -0.35 7.48
CA GLU A 38 7.54 0.91 7.16
C GLU A 38 6.77 2.13 7.63
N LEU A 39 5.44 2.10 7.49
CA LEU A 39 4.59 3.26 7.72
C LEU A 39 3.64 3.06 8.92
N GLY A 40 3.60 1.87 9.51
CA GLY A 40 2.66 1.56 10.59
C GLY A 40 1.19 1.52 10.13
N ILE A 41 0.94 1.51 8.81
CA ILE A 41 -0.41 1.61 8.26
C ILE A 41 -0.94 0.21 7.95
N LYS A 42 -2.03 -0.17 8.61
CA LYS A 42 -2.82 -1.34 8.21
C LYS A 42 -3.65 -0.98 6.98
N ALA A 43 -3.12 -1.26 5.79
CA ALA A 43 -3.88 -1.14 4.56
C ALA A 43 -4.89 -2.29 4.44
N SER A 44 -6.13 -1.94 4.12
CA SER A 44 -7.15 -2.92 3.74
C SER A 44 -6.96 -3.36 2.30
N ASP A 45 -7.47 -4.55 1.96
CA ASP A 45 -7.43 -5.14 0.61
C ASP A 45 -7.88 -4.14 -0.49
N LYS A 46 -8.92 -3.36 -0.21
CA LYS A 46 -9.39 -2.27 -1.08
C LYS A 46 -8.31 -1.26 -1.46
N VAL A 47 -7.49 -0.86 -0.49
CA VAL A 47 -6.46 0.15 -0.67
C VAL A 47 -5.37 -0.37 -1.60
N VAL A 48 -4.91 -1.59 -1.32
CA VAL A 48 -3.92 -2.28 -2.17
C VAL A 48 -4.46 -2.47 -3.58
N HIS A 49 -5.70 -2.93 -3.72
CA HIS A 49 -6.35 -3.11 -5.01
C HIS A 49 -6.53 -1.80 -5.80
N SER A 50 -6.72 -0.68 -5.13
CA SER A 50 -6.77 0.65 -5.76
C SER A 50 -5.40 1.18 -6.16
N THR A 51 -4.31 0.81 -5.47
CA THR A 51 -2.96 1.31 -5.77
C THR A 51 -2.22 0.50 -6.84
N VAL A 52 -2.50 -0.79 -6.97
CA VAL A 52 -1.82 -1.68 -7.93
C VAL A 52 -2.47 -1.62 -9.35
N ARG A 53 -3.54 -0.84 -9.55
CA ARG A 53 -4.31 -0.80 -10.82
C ARG A 53 -3.91 0.34 -11.74
#